data_AF-A0A7I7ZWJ6-F1
#
_entry.id   AF-A0A7I7ZWJ6-F1
#
_cell.length_a   1.000
_cell.length_b   1.000
_cell.length_c   1.000
_cell.angle_alpha   90.00
_cell.angle_beta   90.00
_cell.angle_gamma   90.00
#
_symmetry.space_group_name_H-M   'P 1'
#
loop_
_entity.id
_entity.type
_entity.pdbx_description
1 polymer ?
#
loop_
_entity_poly.entity_id
_entity_poly.type
_entity_poly.pdbx_seq_one_letter_code
_entity_poly.pdbx_strand_id
1 'polypeptide(L)'
;MKKALLVVSAADHWTLLDGTQHPTGYWAEELAEPHRILTEAGWHIDIATPGGKQPTIDRLSLGLAGGTPGKTRRYKAYLDTLNADLAAPLVLSRVDHDNYDLVFYPGGHGPMEDLAVDTDSGALLAARLASGRPLALLCHGPAALLAAVQPDGTWPFAGYTMTALSNREEAFNRFAKKAPWFLEDRLVDEGAHYIKGALPLRPYVVVDRNLYTGQNPASAGPLTRRLIADLDDRAQLSVTVSKTIAAPADRLHAIVSDITRMGELSPETRSARWLTKGETFKGSNNIGPFYRWSTTCRVVENQPGRSFAFSVAWPSQTYWRYDFTPVDGGTTVTETMRKSDAQMAPVRWVQSAVGVPDRTAHLRAGMTATLDRLADVAARESN
;
A
#
# COMPACT_ATOMS: atom_id res chain seq x y z
N MET A 1 6.12 -13.02 13.68
CA MET A 1 4.76 -12.42 13.77
C MET A 1 4.96 -10.92 13.56
N LYS A 2 4.17 -10.27 12.69
CA LYS A 2 4.35 -8.83 12.44
C LYS A 2 3.76 -8.02 13.61
N LYS A 3 4.37 -6.89 13.94
CA LYS A 3 3.96 -5.99 15.03
C LYS A 3 3.56 -4.62 14.48
N ALA A 4 2.42 -4.09 14.90
CA ALA A 4 1.99 -2.73 14.62
C ALA A 4 1.89 -1.91 15.91
N LEU A 5 2.31 -0.65 15.85
CA LEU A 5 2.09 0.35 16.88
C LEU A 5 0.99 1.31 16.41
N LEU A 6 -0.10 1.42 17.16
CA LEU A 6 -1.12 2.44 16.97
C LEU A 6 -0.87 3.60 17.92
N VAL A 7 -0.50 4.77 17.39
CA VAL A 7 -0.28 5.98 18.20
C VAL A 7 -1.55 6.81 18.19
N VAL A 8 -2.26 6.84 19.32
CA VAL A 8 -3.57 7.47 19.46
C VAL A 8 -3.42 8.76 20.27
N SER A 9 -4.12 9.81 19.86
CA SER A 9 -4.20 11.06 20.64
C SER A 9 -4.78 10.80 22.05
N ALA A 10 -4.20 11.45 23.04
CA ALA A 10 -4.68 11.47 24.42
C ALA A 10 -5.63 12.65 24.69
N ALA A 11 -5.80 13.57 23.75
CA ALA A 11 -6.67 14.72 23.88
C ALA A 11 -8.15 14.31 23.96
N ASP A 12 -8.90 15.02 24.80
CA ASP A 12 -10.36 14.91 24.96
C ASP A 12 -11.11 16.13 24.38
N HIS A 13 -10.37 17.12 23.87
CA HIS A 13 -10.89 18.31 23.23
C HIS A 13 -9.93 18.87 22.20
N TRP A 14 -10.43 19.77 21.36
CA TRP A 14 -9.65 20.66 20.52
C TRP A 14 -9.98 22.12 20.86
N THR A 15 -8.96 22.93 21.11
CA THR A 15 -9.10 24.32 21.52
C THR A 15 -9.30 25.21 20.30
N LEU A 16 -10.50 25.80 20.18
CA LEU A 16 -10.88 26.69 19.08
C LEU A 16 -10.39 28.13 19.29
N LEU A 17 -10.41 28.96 18.24
CA LEU A 17 -9.94 30.36 18.28
C LEU A 17 -10.61 31.24 19.32
N ASP A 18 -11.87 30.93 19.67
CA ASP A 18 -12.62 31.66 20.70
C ASP A 18 -12.40 31.11 22.12
N GLY A 19 -11.45 30.20 22.29
CA GLY A 19 -11.14 29.51 23.55
C GLY A 19 -12.09 28.37 23.89
N THR A 20 -13.08 28.07 23.03
CA THR A 20 -13.97 26.92 23.25
C THR A 20 -13.17 25.61 23.17
N GLN A 21 -13.25 24.80 24.23
CA GLN A 21 -12.77 23.41 24.21
C GLN A 21 -13.83 22.52 23.57
N HIS A 22 -13.70 22.26 22.27
CA HIS A 22 -14.62 21.39 21.54
C HIS A 22 -14.36 19.92 21.90
N PRO A 23 -15.29 19.18 22.53
CA PRO A 23 -15.05 17.80 22.93
C PRO A 23 -14.81 16.90 21.71
N THR A 24 -13.71 16.15 21.72
CA THR A 24 -13.31 15.24 20.62
C THR A 24 -12.34 14.16 21.15
N GLY A 25 -11.58 13.55 20.26
CA GLY A 25 -10.55 12.56 20.53
C GLY A 25 -10.27 11.75 19.26
N TYR A 26 -10.09 10.44 19.39
CA TYR A 26 -9.93 9.58 18.21
C TYR A 26 -11.28 9.23 17.56
N TRP A 27 -11.29 9.10 16.24
CA TRP A 27 -12.49 8.69 15.50
C TRP A 27 -12.69 7.17 15.56
N ALA A 28 -13.88 6.70 15.98
CA ALA A 28 -14.14 5.29 16.28
C ALA A 28 -13.78 4.32 15.13
N GLU A 29 -14.20 4.63 13.90
CA GLU A 29 -13.90 3.82 12.71
C GLU A 29 -12.41 3.76 12.40
N GLU A 30 -11.70 4.86 12.64
CA GLU A 30 -10.29 5.02 12.27
C GLU A 30 -9.35 4.26 13.19
N LEU A 31 -9.79 3.93 14.40
CA LEU A 31 -9.08 2.99 15.28
C LEU A 31 -9.60 1.56 15.12
N ALA A 32 -10.93 1.37 15.14
CA ALA A 32 -11.54 0.05 15.16
C ALA A 32 -11.27 -0.75 13.89
N GLU A 33 -11.44 -0.12 12.71
CA GLU A 33 -11.32 -0.84 11.44
C GLU A 33 -9.86 -1.25 11.14
N PRO A 34 -8.83 -0.40 11.32
CA PRO A 34 -7.45 -0.82 11.17
C PRO A 34 -7.03 -1.90 12.17
N HIS A 35 -7.39 -1.74 13.45
CA HIS A 35 -7.08 -2.75 14.47
C HIS A 35 -7.67 -4.12 14.12
N ARG A 36 -8.94 -4.15 13.69
CA ARG A 36 -9.63 -5.38 13.28
C ARG A 36 -8.96 -6.06 12.11
N ILE A 37 -8.67 -5.30 11.05
CA ILE A 37 -8.05 -5.83 9.83
C ILE A 37 -6.64 -6.37 10.11
N LEU A 38 -5.83 -5.66 10.91
CA LEU A 38 -4.49 -6.12 11.30
C LEU A 38 -4.54 -7.36 12.20
N THR A 39 -5.46 -7.40 13.17
CA THR A 39 -5.69 -8.56 14.04
C THR A 39 -6.09 -9.80 13.22
N GLU A 40 -7.02 -9.64 12.28
CA GLU A 40 -7.44 -10.71 11.36
C GLU A 40 -6.30 -11.20 10.46
N ALA A 41 -5.32 -10.34 10.16
CA ALA A 41 -4.10 -10.70 9.44
C ALA A 41 -3.01 -11.33 10.34
N GLY A 42 -3.30 -11.54 11.63
CA GLY A 42 -2.39 -12.18 12.60
C GLY A 42 -1.26 -11.26 13.08
N TRP A 43 -1.46 -9.95 13.02
CA TRP A 43 -0.51 -8.97 13.56
C TRP A 43 -0.74 -8.81 15.06
N HIS A 44 0.35 -8.65 15.80
CA HIS A 44 0.30 -8.16 17.16
C HIS A 44 0.24 -6.64 17.16
N ILE A 45 -0.61 -6.05 17.98
CA ILE A 45 -0.88 -4.62 17.97
C ILE A 45 -0.69 -4.07 19.38
N ASP A 46 0.19 -3.08 19.50
CA ASP A 46 0.33 -2.28 20.72
C ASP A 46 -0.31 -0.90 20.49
N ILE A 47 -0.89 -0.31 21.54
CA ILE A 47 -1.44 1.05 21.50
C ILE A 47 -0.58 1.94 22.40
N ALA A 48 -0.19 3.11 21.90
CA ALA A 48 0.53 4.13 22.66
C ALA A 48 -0.17 5.49 22.58
N THR A 49 -0.02 6.28 23.63
CA THR A 49 -0.55 7.64 23.70
C THR A 49 0.45 8.58 24.40
N PRO A 50 0.36 9.90 24.18
CA PRO A 50 1.12 10.87 24.98
C PRO A 50 0.94 10.63 26.48
N GLY A 51 2.05 10.39 27.18
CA GLY A 51 2.06 10.09 28.62
C GLY A 51 1.39 8.78 29.04
N GLY A 52 0.98 7.91 28.12
CA GLY A 52 0.24 6.67 28.45
C GLY A 52 -1.15 6.93 29.01
N LYS A 53 -1.74 8.09 28.69
CA LYS A 53 -3.09 8.45 29.10
C LYS A 53 -4.13 7.70 28.29
N GLN A 54 -5.24 7.33 28.93
CA GLN A 54 -6.37 6.72 28.23
C GLN A 54 -6.89 7.68 27.15
N PRO A 55 -6.98 7.25 25.87
CA PRO A 55 -7.45 8.11 24.80
C PRO A 55 -8.97 8.25 24.85
N THR A 56 -9.48 9.41 24.42
CA THR A 56 -10.92 9.70 24.41
C THR A 56 -11.51 9.41 23.04
N ILE A 57 -12.68 8.77 22.99
CA ILE A 57 -13.41 8.56 21.74
C ILE A 57 -14.19 9.82 21.35
N ASP A 58 -14.09 10.24 20.09
CA ASP A 58 -14.93 11.30 19.57
C ASP A 58 -16.39 10.81 19.45
N ARG A 59 -17.30 11.41 20.22
CA ARG A 59 -18.72 11.03 20.23
C ARG A 59 -19.42 11.27 18.90
N LEU A 60 -18.96 12.21 18.07
CA LEU A 60 -19.50 12.44 16.73
C LEU A 60 -19.33 11.20 15.84
N SER A 61 -18.23 10.46 16.03
CA SER A 61 -17.96 9.21 15.30
C SER A 61 -18.89 8.05 15.65
N LEU A 62 -19.65 8.15 16.77
CA LEU A 62 -20.69 7.20 17.15
C LEU A 62 -22.10 7.66 16.77
N GLY A 63 -22.24 8.92 16.33
CA GLY A 63 -23.49 9.51 15.87
C GLY A 63 -23.70 9.39 14.36
N LEU A 64 -24.53 10.27 13.80
CA LEU A 64 -24.86 10.29 12.37
C LEU A 64 -23.64 10.54 11.47
N ALA A 65 -22.65 11.31 11.95
CA ALA A 65 -21.42 11.57 11.22
C ALA A 65 -20.55 10.31 11.05
N GLY A 66 -20.64 9.36 11.99
CA GLY A 66 -20.00 8.04 11.92
C GLY A 66 -20.67 7.04 10.94
N GLY A 67 -21.84 7.40 10.40
CA GLY A 67 -22.59 6.59 9.45
C GLY A 67 -23.85 5.96 10.03
N THR A 68 -24.25 4.79 9.53
CA THR A 68 -25.51 4.15 9.93
C THR A 68 -25.46 3.68 11.39
N PRO A 69 -26.61 3.63 12.11
CA PRO A 69 -26.64 3.15 13.49
C PRO A 69 -26.09 1.72 13.68
N GLY A 70 -26.23 0.86 12.67
CA GLY A 70 -25.65 -0.49 12.70
C GLY A 70 -24.12 -0.46 12.64
N LYS A 71 -23.55 0.41 11.79
CA LYS A 71 -22.11 0.59 11.64
C LYS A 71 -21.49 1.16 12.92
N THR A 72 -22.06 2.22 13.49
CA THR A 72 -21.52 2.84 14.71
C THR A 72 -21.63 1.92 15.93
N ARG A 73 -22.74 1.18 16.09
CA ARG A 73 -22.85 0.14 17.13
C ARG A 73 -21.81 -0.95 16.98
N ARG A 74 -21.51 -1.39 15.76
CA ARG A 74 -20.49 -2.41 15.49
C ARG A 74 -19.10 -1.93 15.93
N TYR A 75 -18.72 -0.70 15.58
CA TYR A 75 -17.42 -0.16 15.99
C TYR A 75 -17.35 0.10 17.49
N LYS A 76 -18.43 0.58 18.11
CA LYS A 76 -18.50 0.69 19.57
C LYS A 76 -18.28 -0.67 20.23
N ALA A 77 -19.03 -1.70 19.82
CA ALA A 77 -18.93 -3.04 20.39
C ALA A 77 -17.52 -3.62 20.22
N TYR A 78 -16.85 -3.34 19.09
CA TYR A 78 -15.47 -3.75 18.87
C TYR A 78 -14.48 -2.98 19.75
N LEU A 79 -14.63 -1.66 19.90
CA LEU A 79 -13.78 -0.87 20.80
C LEU A 79 -13.97 -1.29 22.27
N ASP A 80 -15.19 -1.70 22.66
CA ASP A 80 -15.45 -2.26 23.99
C ASP A 80 -14.59 -3.52 24.25
N THR A 81 -14.20 -4.29 23.21
CA THR A 81 -13.27 -5.43 23.38
C THR A 81 -11.81 -5.02 23.57
N LEU A 82 -11.45 -3.78 23.20
CA LEU A 82 -10.11 -3.21 23.36
C LEU A 82 -9.97 -2.41 24.66
N ASN A 83 -10.98 -2.43 25.54
CA ASN A 83 -11.03 -1.56 26.71
C ASN A 83 -9.81 -1.73 27.65
N ALA A 84 -9.26 -2.94 27.78
CA ALA A 84 -8.07 -3.17 28.59
C ALA A 84 -6.84 -2.47 28.00
N ASP A 85 -6.62 -2.60 26.69
CA ASP A 85 -5.48 -1.99 25.98
C ASP A 85 -5.61 -0.46 25.95
N LEU A 86 -6.83 0.06 25.79
CA LEU A 86 -7.12 1.50 25.82
C LEU A 86 -7.06 2.10 27.24
N ALA A 87 -7.34 1.32 28.28
CA ALA A 87 -7.25 1.78 29.67
C ALA A 87 -5.80 1.87 30.17
N ALA A 88 -4.86 1.14 29.55
CA ALA A 88 -3.45 1.12 29.91
C ALA A 88 -2.53 1.11 28.68
N PRO A 89 -2.57 2.16 27.83
CA PRO A 89 -1.71 2.23 26.66
C PRO A 89 -0.24 2.44 27.05
N LEU A 90 0.66 2.12 26.13
CA LEU A 90 2.08 2.42 26.29
C LEU A 90 2.31 3.94 26.35
N VAL A 91 3.32 4.34 27.12
CA VAL A 91 3.79 5.72 27.15
C VAL A 91 4.58 6.00 25.87
N LEU A 92 4.06 6.86 24.99
CA LEU A 92 4.63 7.12 23.67
C LEU A 92 6.15 7.43 23.70
N SER A 93 6.59 8.26 24.63
CA SER A 93 8.01 8.66 24.78
C SER A 93 8.96 7.52 25.18
N ARG A 94 8.43 6.37 25.58
CA ARG A 94 9.19 5.17 25.93
C ARG A 94 9.13 4.10 24.85
N VAL A 95 8.40 4.35 23.76
CA VAL A 95 8.25 3.39 22.68
C VAL A 95 9.45 3.50 21.73
N ASP A 96 10.09 2.36 21.50
CA ASP A 96 11.07 2.21 20.43
C ASP A 96 10.36 1.70 19.16
N HIS A 97 10.28 2.57 18.15
CA HIS A 97 9.60 2.29 16.88
C HIS A 97 10.25 1.16 16.08
N ASP A 98 11.51 0.82 16.33
CA ASP A 98 12.20 -0.26 15.62
C ASP A 98 11.73 -1.66 16.04
N ASN A 99 10.95 -1.76 17.12
CA ASN A 99 10.27 -2.99 17.51
C ASN A 99 9.00 -3.28 16.68
N TYR A 100 8.64 -2.40 15.75
CA TYR A 100 7.39 -2.48 14.98
C TYR A 100 7.63 -2.50 13.46
N ASP A 101 6.88 -3.36 12.77
CA ASP A 101 6.81 -3.41 11.31
C ASP A 101 5.96 -2.27 10.74
N LEU A 102 5.01 -1.76 11.52
CA LEU A 102 4.14 -0.63 11.15
C LEU A 102 3.98 0.33 12.32
N VAL A 103 4.07 1.63 12.05
CA VAL A 103 3.56 2.68 12.94
C VAL A 103 2.36 3.32 12.26
N PHE A 104 1.23 3.42 12.95
CA PHE A 104 -0.04 3.90 12.40
C PHE A 104 -0.71 4.93 13.33
N TYR A 105 -1.08 6.08 12.77
CA TYR A 105 -1.74 7.18 13.46
C TYR A 105 -3.20 7.33 12.98
N PRO A 106 -4.20 6.85 13.74
CA PRO A 106 -5.60 7.16 13.47
C PRO A 106 -5.89 8.65 13.71
N GLY A 107 -6.94 9.17 13.06
CA GLY A 107 -7.42 10.54 13.22
C GLY A 107 -8.60 10.66 14.18
N GLY A 108 -9.55 11.54 13.84
CA GLY A 108 -10.36 12.32 14.80
C GLY A 108 -9.72 13.68 15.05
N HIS A 109 -10.38 14.65 15.69
CA HIS A 109 -9.76 15.97 15.87
C HIS A 109 -8.71 16.02 16.99
N GLY A 110 -8.62 15.00 17.85
CA GLY A 110 -7.63 14.94 18.95
C GLY A 110 -6.17 15.22 18.54
N PRO A 111 -5.62 14.60 17.48
CA PRO A 111 -4.26 14.87 16.98
C PRO A 111 -3.99 16.35 16.64
N MET A 112 -5.00 17.17 16.38
CA MET A 112 -4.82 18.61 16.16
C MET A 112 -4.50 19.39 17.44
N GLU A 113 -4.81 18.82 18.61
CA GLU A 113 -4.53 19.43 19.92
C GLU A 113 -3.15 19.01 20.45
N ASP A 114 -2.92 17.69 20.60
CA ASP A 114 -1.75 17.18 21.29
C ASP A 114 -0.63 16.73 20.35
N LEU A 115 -0.92 15.81 19.42
CA LEU A 115 0.11 15.26 18.51
C LEU A 115 0.66 16.32 17.54
N ALA A 116 -0.16 17.33 17.22
CA ALA A 116 0.16 18.71 16.84
C ALA A 116 1.59 19.18 17.13
N VAL A 117 1.93 19.04 18.40
CA VAL A 117 3.02 19.74 19.08
C VAL A 117 3.82 18.81 19.99
N ASP A 118 3.50 17.51 19.98
CA ASP A 118 4.16 16.50 20.81
C ASP A 118 5.54 16.15 20.24
N THR A 119 6.59 16.61 20.93
CA THR A 119 7.97 16.46 20.46
C THR A 119 8.44 15.01 20.42
N ASP A 120 7.91 14.15 21.30
CA ASP A 120 8.26 12.72 21.32
C ASP A 120 7.65 12.00 20.11
N SER A 121 6.39 12.32 19.78
CA SER A 121 5.73 11.88 18.54
C SER A 121 6.47 12.40 17.31
N GLY A 122 6.85 13.68 17.30
CA GLY A 122 7.62 14.29 16.21
C GLY A 122 8.96 13.59 15.97
N ALA A 123 9.71 13.31 17.03
CA ALA A 123 10.97 12.56 16.97
C ALA A 123 10.76 11.14 16.45
N LEU A 124 9.73 10.44 16.95
CA LEU A 124 9.37 9.10 16.48
C LEU A 124 9.05 9.11 14.98
N LEU A 125 8.24 10.06 14.51
CA LEU A 125 7.85 10.19 13.11
C LEU A 125 9.03 10.47 12.19
N ALA A 126 9.92 11.39 12.58
CA ALA A 126 11.13 11.70 11.82
C ALA A 126 12.06 10.48 11.71
N ALA A 127 12.31 9.81 12.84
CA ALA A 127 13.16 8.62 12.88
C ALA A 127 12.53 7.45 12.10
N ARG A 128 11.21 7.26 12.21
CA ARG A 128 10.47 6.25 11.45
C ARG A 128 10.55 6.49 9.96
N LEU A 129 10.37 7.74 9.51
CA LEU A 129 10.49 8.09 8.09
C LEU A 129 11.90 7.78 7.57
N ALA A 130 12.94 8.20 8.30
CA ALA A 130 14.35 8.00 7.94
C ALA A 130 14.75 6.52 7.89
N SER A 131 14.14 5.67 8.74
CA SER A 131 14.39 4.21 8.72
C SER A 131 13.93 3.51 7.43
N GLY A 132 13.13 4.18 6.59
CA GLY A 132 12.50 3.59 5.42
C GLY A 132 11.40 2.58 5.76
N ARG A 133 11.07 2.39 7.05
CA ARG A 133 10.02 1.46 7.48
C ARG A 133 8.64 2.10 7.34
N PRO A 134 7.58 1.27 7.20
CA PRO A 134 6.23 1.75 6.95
C PRO A 134 5.71 2.66 8.07
N LEU A 135 5.15 3.79 7.64
CA LEU A 135 4.47 4.78 8.46
C LEU A 135 3.12 5.10 7.84
N ALA A 136 2.04 5.03 8.62
CA ALA A 136 0.68 5.26 8.15
C ALA A 136 -0.04 6.33 8.97
N LEU A 137 -0.73 7.26 8.32
CA LEU A 137 -1.52 8.30 8.99
C LEU A 137 -2.88 8.47 8.29
N LEU A 138 -3.93 8.75 9.06
CA LEU A 138 -5.30 8.75 8.56
C LEU A 138 -6.06 10.00 9.01
N CYS A 139 -6.82 10.61 8.10
CA CYS A 139 -7.71 11.74 8.37
C CYS A 139 -6.96 12.95 8.95
N HIS A 140 -7.11 13.24 10.23
CA HIS A 140 -6.35 14.26 10.95
C HIS A 140 -5.08 13.74 11.63
N GLY A 141 -4.84 12.43 11.65
CA GLY A 141 -3.58 11.83 12.09
C GLY A 141 -2.33 12.51 11.51
N PRO A 142 -2.31 12.93 10.21
CA PRO A 142 -1.21 13.72 9.63
C PRO A 142 -0.90 15.04 10.33
N ALA A 143 -1.77 15.57 11.20
CA ALA A 143 -1.42 16.69 12.08
C ALA A 143 -0.15 16.39 12.89
N ALA A 144 0.02 15.15 13.37
CA ALA A 144 1.19 14.72 14.13
C ALA A 144 2.52 14.97 13.41
N LEU A 145 2.52 15.02 12.07
CA LEU A 145 3.71 15.31 11.28
C LEU A 145 4.26 16.70 11.58
N LEU A 146 3.42 17.68 11.93
CA LEU A 146 3.84 19.06 12.19
C LEU A 146 4.81 19.19 13.38
N ALA A 147 4.79 18.23 14.32
CA ALA A 147 5.72 18.18 15.43
C ALA A 147 7.11 17.64 15.03
N ALA A 148 7.26 17.03 13.85
CA ALA A 148 8.48 16.39 13.39
C ALA A 148 9.50 17.38 12.81
N VAL A 149 9.88 18.41 13.56
CA VAL A 149 10.87 19.41 13.14
C VAL A 149 12.28 18.91 13.48
N GLN A 150 13.17 18.88 12.49
CA GLN A 150 14.57 18.50 12.69
C GLN A 150 15.36 19.59 13.45
N PRO A 151 16.53 19.26 14.03
CA PRO A 151 17.37 20.25 14.72
C PRO A 151 17.80 21.45 13.85
N ASP A 152 17.86 21.28 12.53
CA ASP A 152 18.17 22.34 11.57
C ASP A 152 16.94 23.17 11.15
N GLY A 153 15.78 22.90 11.76
CA GLY A 153 14.51 23.56 11.47
C GLY A 153 13.78 23.01 10.24
N THR A 154 14.34 22.00 9.55
CA THR A 154 13.69 21.41 8.37
C THR A 154 12.59 20.44 8.76
N TRP A 155 11.60 20.31 7.87
CA TRP A 155 10.54 19.33 8.01
C TRP A 155 10.81 18.14 7.07
N PRO A 156 11.01 16.91 7.59
CA PRO A 156 11.47 15.76 6.81
C PRO A 156 10.44 15.26 5.78
N PHE A 157 9.20 15.72 5.90
CA PHE A 157 8.11 15.37 5.00
C PHE A 157 7.94 16.35 3.84
N ALA A 158 8.75 17.42 3.77
CA ALA A 158 8.75 18.32 2.63
C ALA A 158 9.02 17.56 1.32
N GLY A 159 8.20 17.82 0.29
CA GLY A 159 8.23 17.13 -1.00
C GLY A 159 7.63 15.71 -1.00
N TYR A 160 7.15 15.18 0.13
CA TYR A 160 6.33 13.96 0.13
C TYR A 160 4.94 14.23 -0.43
N THR A 161 4.48 13.32 -1.29
CA THR A 161 3.09 13.31 -1.77
C THR A 161 2.21 12.62 -0.74
N MET A 162 1.18 13.30 -0.25
CA MET A 162 0.31 12.78 0.79
C MET A 162 -1.11 13.30 0.69
N THR A 163 -2.01 12.70 1.46
CA THR A 163 -3.36 13.17 1.69
C THR A 163 -3.65 13.24 3.19
N ALA A 164 -4.69 13.98 3.56
CA ALA A 164 -5.20 14.13 4.92
C ALA A 164 -6.65 14.63 4.82
N LEU A 165 -7.33 14.89 5.93
CA LEU A 165 -8.65 15.51 5.85
C LEU A 165 -8.56 16.84 5.10
N SER A 166 -9.36 16.98 4.03
CA SER A 166 -9.33 18.18 3.20
C SER A 166 -10.04 19.36 3.85
N ASN A 167 -9.62 20.58 3.50
CA ASN A 167 -10.31 21.81 3.91
C ASN A 167 -11.81 21.78 3.59
N ARG A 168 -12.17 21.15 2.46
CA ARG A 168 -13.56 21.02 2.01
C ARG A 168 -14.37 20.10 2.91
N GLU A 169 -13.77 19.03 3.43
CA GLU A 169 -14.41 18.13 4.38
C GLU A 169 -14.47 18.76 5.77
N GLU A 170 -13.41 19.42 6.21
CA GLU A 170 -13.39 20.17 7.46
C GLU A 170 -14.50 21.23 7.50
N ALA A 171 -14.72 21.94 6.39
CA ALA A 171 -15.77 22.95 6.27
C ALA A 171 -17.21 22.42 6.46
N PHE A 172 -17.44 21.10 6.45
CA PHE A 172 -18.74 20.51 6.79
C PHE A 172 -19.00 20.50 8.29
N ASN A 173 -17.96 20.62 9.13
CA ASN A 173 -18.12 20.73 10.57
C ASN A 173 -18.69 22.10 10.95
N ARG A 174 -19.68 22.11 11.86
CA ARG A 174 -20.33 23.35 12.31
C ARG A 174 -19.37 24.33 12.99
N PHE A 175 -18.28 23.81 13.56
CA PHE A 175 -17.25 24.58 14.25
C PHE A 175 -16.07 25.00 13.35
N ALA A 176 -16.06 24.63 12.06
CA ALA A 176 -14.93 24.88 11.16
C ALA A 176 -14.55 26.37 11.07
N LYS A 177 -15.51 27.29 11.16
CA LYS A 177 -15.25 28.75 11.16
C LYS A 177 -14.46 29.25 12.37
N LYS A 178 -14.34 28.42 13.42
CA LYS A 178 -13.62 28.72 14.65
C LYS A 178 -12.32 27.91 14.77
N ALA A 179 -12.00 27.10 13.76
CA ALA A 179 -10.77 26.34 13.74
C ALA A 179 -9.55 27.29 13.76
N PRO A 180 -8.53 27.04 14.59
CA PRO A 180 -7.29 27.82 14.58
C PRO A 180 -6.51 27.68 13.28
N TRP A 181 -6.63 26.54 12.61
CA TRP A 181 -5.97 26.24 11.34
C TRP A 181 -6.64 25.02 10.70
N PHE A 182 -6.44 24.86 9.40
CA PHE A 182 -6.86 23.66 8.66
C PHE A 182 -5.65 22.80 8.30
N LEU A 183 -5.82 21.49 8.39
CA LEU A 183 -4.71 20.54 8.23
C LEU A 183 -4.12 20.56 6.81
N GLU A 184 -4.95 20.58 5.78
CA GLU A 184 -4.47 20.63 4.40
C GLU A 184 -3.62 21.89 4.16
N ASP A 185 -4.05 23.06 4.65
CA ASP A 185 -3.27 24.30 4.53
C ASP A 185 -1.92 24.20 5.24
N ARG A 186 -1.90 23.71 6.50
CA ARG A 186 -0.65 23.53 7.25
C ARG A 186 0.32 22.58 6.55
N LEU A 187 -0.16 21.45 6.01
CA LEU A 187 0.71 20.51 5.30
C LEU A 187 1.30 21.11 4.02
N VAL A 188 0.51 21.90 3.27
CA VAL A 188 0.98 22.60 2.07
C VAL A 188 2.02 23.66 2.44
N ASP A 189 1.77 24.44 3.50
CA ASP A 189 2.68 25.50 3.97
C ASP A 189 4.04 24.95 4.41
N GLU A 190 4.08 23.76 5.05
CA GLU A 190 5.33 23.07 5.41
C GLU A 190 6.02 22.40 4.20
N GLY A 191 5.41 22.43 3.01
CA GLY A 191 5.99 21.97 1.76
C GLY A 191 5.61 20.56 1.31
N ALA A 192 4.53 19.98 1.83
CA ALA A 192 4.01 18.71 1.32
C ALA A 192 3.40 18.87 -0.08
N HIS A 193 3.55 17.86 -0.93
CA HIS A 193 2.79 17.74 -2.18
C HIS A 193 1.41 17.14 -1.88
N TYR A 194 0.52 17.96 -1.32
CA TYR A 194 -0.80 17.52 -0.90
C TYR A 194 -1.72 17.22 -2.11
N ILE A 195 -2.34 16.04 -2.10
CA ILE A 195 -3.36 15.64 -3.08
C ILE A 195 -4.60 15.08 -2.36
N LYS A 196 -5.78 15.24 -2.98
CA LYS A 196 -7.06 14.82 -2.41
C LYS A 196 -7.98 14.21 -3.47
N GLY A 197 -8.91 13.37 -3.02
CA GLY A 197 -9.95 12.79 -3.84
C GLY A 197 -10.88 13.85 -4.43
N ALA A 198 -11.35 13.61 -5.67
CA ALA A 198 -12.23 14.53 -6.37
C ALA A 198 -13.60 14.72 -5.67
N LEU A 199 -14.07 13.69 -4.95
CA LEU A 199 -15.33 13.70 -4.22
C LEU A 199 -15.04 13.61 -2.71
N PRO A 200 -15.52 14.58 -1.91
CA PRO A 200 -15.43 14.53 -0.45
C PRO A 200 -16.06 13.26 0.14
N LEU A 201 -15.56 12.83 1.29
CA LEU A 201 -16.06 11.69 2.07
C LEU A 201 -15.95 10.32 1.38
N ARG A 202 -15.39 10.27 0.16
CA ARG A 202 -15.02 9.02 -0.51
C ARG A 202 -13.64 8.57 -0.03
N PRO A 203 -13.39 7.24 0.01
CA PRO A 203 -12.07 6.75 0.35
C PRO A 203 -11.03 7.26 -0.65
N TYR A 204 -9.91 7.75 -0.12
CA TYR A 204 -8.77 8.17 -0.91
C TYR A 204 -7.48 7.86 -0.14
N VAL A 205 -6.58 7.15 -0.81
CA VAL A 205 -5.33 6.65 -0.22
C VAL A 205 -4.18 7.06 -1.13
N VAL A 206 -3.12 7.57 -0.51
CA VAL A 206 -1.88 7.96 -1.17
C VAL A 206 -0.74 7.19 -0.53
N VAL A 207 0.15 6.66 -1.37
CA VAL A 207 1.38 5.99 -0.94
C VAL A 207 2.53 6.67 -1.66
N ASP A 208 3.48 7.19 -0.89
CA ASP A 208 4.74 7.73 -1.38
C ASP A 208 5.89 7.15 -0.54
N ARG A 209 6.75 6.36 -1.17
CA ARG A 209 7.84 5.62 -0.52
C ARG A 209 7.28 4.78 0.64
N ASN A 210 7.73 5.03 1.87
CA ASN A 210 7.31 4.34 3.08
C ASN A 210 6.17 5.07 3.83
N LEU A 211 5.63 6.15 3.28
CA LEU A 211 4.54 6.93 3.86
C LEU A 211 3.19 6.56 3.22
N TYR A 212 2.26 6.12 4.05
CA TYR A 212 0.90 5.74 3.69
C TYR A 212 -0.06 6.74 4.32
N THR A 213 -0.89 7.39 3.50
CA THR A 213 -1.87 8.35 4.02
C THR A 213 -3.28 8.07 3.51
N GLY A 214 -4.27 8.24 4.39
CA GLY A 214 -5.69 8.12 4.06
C GLY A 214 -6.42 9.43 4.38
N GLN A 215 -7.33 9.85 3.51
CA GLN A 215 -7.91 11.18 3.58
C GLN A 215 -8.95 11.35 4.71
N ASN A 216 -9.74 10.33 5.03
CA ASN A 216 -10.95 10.47 5.86
C ASN A 216 -11.36 9.12 6.47
N PRO A 217 -12.39 9.04 7.35
CA PRO A 217 -12.79 7.78 7.98
C PRO A 217 -13.10 6.65 6.99
N ALA A 218 -13.68 6.98 5.82
CA ALA A 218 -13.98 6.00 4.78
C ALA A 218 -12.71 5.33 4.20
N SER A 219 -11.55 5.96 4.37
CA SER A 219 -10.24 5.49 3.93
C SER A 219 -9.60 4.49 4.89
N ALA A 220 -10.11 4.32 6.11
CA ALA A 220 -9.52 3.44 7.14
C ALA A 220 -9.31 1.99 6.66
N GLY A 221 -10.37 1.38 6.14
CA GLY A 221 -10.32 0.01 5.61
C GLY A 221 -9.42 -0.12 4.37
N PRO A 222 -9.61 0.71 3.31
CA PRO A 222 -8.74 0.71 2.13
C PRO A 222 -7.25 0.92 2.45
N LEU A 223 -6.91 1.86 3.33
CA LEU A 223 -5.53 2.15 3.75
C LEU A 223 -4.91 0.92 4.42
N THR A 224 -5.61 0.32 5.39
CA THR A 224 -5.10 -0.84 6.14
C THR A 224 -4.94 -2.07 5.25
N ARG A 225 -5.88 -2.31 4.33
CA ARG A 225 -5.75 -3.41 3.37
C ARG A 225 -4.60 -3.19 2.40
N ARG A 226 -4.35 -1.93 1.99
CA ARG A 226 -3.18 -1.60 1.18
C ARG A 226 -1.88 -1.86 1.94
N LEU A 227 -1.80 -1.47 3.21
CA LEU A 227 -0.65 -1.76 4.07
C LEU A 227 -0.38 -3.26 4.19
N ILE A 228 -1.40 -4.07 4.50
CA ILE A 228 -1.20 -5.53 4.58
C ILE A 228 -0.71 -6.10 3.24
N ALA A 229 -1.26 -5.63 2.11
CA ALA A 229 -0.85 -6.09 0.80
C ALA A 229 0.63 -5.77 0.51
N ASP A 230 1.09 -4.58 0.89
CA ASP A 230 2.48 -4.14 0.66
C ASP A 230 3.47 -4.76 1.65
N LEU A 231 3.03 -5.04 2.88
CA LEU A 231 3.90 -5.48 3.98
C LEU A 231 3.92 -6.97 4.21
N ASP A 232 2.93 -7.74 3.75
CA ASP A 232 3.00 -9.18 3.86
C ASP A 232 4.01 -9.70 2.83
N ASP A 233 5.18 -10.15 3.29
CA ASP A 233 6.19 -10.80 2.45
C ASP A 233 5.64 -12.08 1.78
N ARG A 234 4.51 -12.59 2.26
CA ARG A 234 3.73 -13.67 1.64
C ARG A 234 2.79 -13.19 0.52
N ALA A 235 2.58 -11.88 0.38
CA ALA A 235 1.69 -11.25 -0.60
C ALA A 235 2.41 -10.78 -1.89
N GLN A 236 3.74 -10.78 -1.94
CA GLN A 236 4.44 -10.82 -3.23
C GLN A 236 4.26 -12.21 -3.83
N LEU A 237 3.28 -12.36 -4.72
CA LEU A 237 3.24 -13.52 -5.60
C LEU A 237 4.49 -13.46 -6.48
N SER A 238 5.53 -14.17 -6.06
CA SER A 238 6.76 -14.39 -6.81
C SER A 238 6.80 -15.85 -7.24
N VAL A 239 6.76 -16.09 -8.54
CA VAL A 239 6.97 -17.41 -9.12
C VAL A 239 8.21 -17.36 -9.97
N THR A 240 9.12 -18.31 -9.75
CA THR A 240 10.34 -18.48 -10.52
C THR A 240 10.42 -19.91 -11.01
N VAL A 241 10.74 -20.08 -12.30
CA VAL A 241 11.05 -21.37 -12.91
C VAL A 241 12.32 -21.23 -13.73
N SER A 242 13.08 -22.31 -13.85
CA SER A 242 14.34 -22.33 -14.61
C SER A 242 14.42 -23.60 -15.45
N LYS A 243 15.01 -23.49 -16.64
CA LYS A 243 15.29 -24.62 -17.53
C LYS A 243 16.62 -24.39 -18.24
N THR A 244 17.44 -25.44 -18.35
CA THR A 244 18.63 -25.44 -19.21
C THR A 244 18.22 -25.80 -20.64
N ILE A 245 18.58 -24.93 -21.58
CA ILE A 245 18.25 -25.06 -23.00
C ILE A 245 19.56 -25.13 -23.79
N ALA A 246 19.67 -26.10 -24.70
CA ALA A 246 20.85 -26.32 -25.54
C ALA A 246 20.98 -25.28 -26.67
N ALA A 247 21.13 -24.01 -26.31
CA ALA A 247 21.34 -22.89 -27.22
C ALA A 247 22.16 -21.77 -26.56
N PRO A 248 22.88 -20.94 -27.33
CA PRO A 248 23.60 -19.78 -26.81
C PRO A 248 22.67 -18.73 -26.19
N ALA A 249 23.15 -18.03 -25.16
CA ALA A 249 22.36 -17.04 -24.43
C ALA A 249 21.85 -15.89 -25.31
N ASP A 250 22.69 -15.37 -26.22
CA ASP A 250 22.31 -14.30 -27.15
C ASP A 250 21.13 -14.70 -28.04
N ARG A 251 21.08 -15.96 -28.44
CA ARG A 251 20.00 -16.48 -29.28
C ARG A 251 18.69 -16.57 -28.51
N LEU A 252 18.72 -17.14 -27.31
CA LEU A 252 17.53 -17.25 -26.47
C LEU A 252 17.00 -15.87 -26.07
N HIS A 253 17.90 -14.94 -25.77
CA HIS A 253 17.57 -13.55 -25.55
C HIS A 253 16.90 -12.91 -26.78
N ALA A 254 17.43 -13.12 -27.98
CA ALA A 254 16.84 -12.57 -29.21
C ALA A 254 15.41 -13.08 -29.46
N ILE A 255 15.16 -14.37 -29.19
CA ILE A 255 13.81 -14.96 -29.32
C ILE A 255 12.84 -14.34 -28.30
N VAL A 256 13.26 -14.23 -27.02
CA VAL A 256 12.40 -13.73 -25.93
C VAL A 256 12.17 -12.22 -26.00
N SER A 257 13.19 -11.44 -26.37
CA SER A 257 13.11 -9.98 -26.46
C SER A 257 12.33 -9.50 -27.70
N ASP A 258 12.14 -10.37 -28.70
CA ASP A 258 11.13 -10.16 -29.73
C ASP A 258 9.73 -10.50 -29.21
N ILE A 259 9.13 -9.53 -28.52
CA ILE A 259 7.79 -9.65 -27.93
C ILE A 259 6.72 -10.07 -28.95
N THR A 260 6.92 -9.85 -30.26
CA THR A 260 5.92 -10.23 -31.27
C THR A 260 5.73 -11.74 -31.35
N ARG A 261 6.76 -12.49 -30.93
CA ARG A 261 6.79 -13.95 -30.84
C ARG A 261 6.20 -14.50 -29.55
N MET A 262 5.81 -13.65 -28.61
CA MET A 262 5.28 -14.10 -27.31
C MET A 262 4.03 -15.00 -27.44
N GLY A 263 3.31 -14.90 -28.57
CA GLY A 263 2.20 -15.79 -28.92
C GLY A 263 2.60 -17.24 -29.22
N GLU A 264 3.85 -17.47 -29.63
CA GLU A 264 4.43 -18.80 -29.84
C GLU A 264 4.89 -19.40 -28.51
N LEU A 265 5.40 -18.56 -27.62
CA LEU A 265 6.06 -18.97 -26.37
C LEU A 265 5.06 -19.17 -25.23
N SER A 266 4.21 -18.18 -24.95
CA SER A 266 3.33 -18.21 -23.78
C SER A 266 2.04 -18.97 -24.07
N PRO A 267 1.55 -19.81 -23.14
CA PRO A 267 0.21 -20.40 -23.25
C PRO A 267 -0.92 -19.40 -23.01
N GLU A 268 -0.64 -18.27 -22.34
CA GLU A 268 -1.65 -17.26 -21.97
C GLU A 268 -1.63 -16.04 -22.89
N THR A 269 -0.47 -15.65 -23.42
CA THR A 269 -0.35 -14.51 -24.32
C THR A 269 -0.61 -14.97 -25.75
N ARG A 270 -1.67 -14.47 -26.39
CA ARG A 270 -2.00 -14.82 -27.79
C ARG A 270 -1.16 -14.06 -28.80
N SER A 271 -0.88 -12.80 -28.49
CA SER A 271 -0.09 -11.92 -29.34
C SER A 271 0.41 -10.73 -28.54
N ALA A 272 1.51 -10.14 -28.98
CA ALA A 272 1.92 -8.83 -28.54
C ALA A 272 2.38 -7.98 -29.74
N ARG A 273 2.22 -6.67 -29.62
CA ARG A 273 2.64 -5.71 -30.65
C ARG A 273 3.36 -4.53 -30.01
N TRP A 274 4.41 -4.05 -30.65
CA TRP A 274 5.08 -2.83 -30.23
C TRP A 274 4.14 -1.63 -30.35
N LEU A 275 4.17 -0.76 -29.35
CA LEU A 275 3.64 0.60 -29.42
C LEU A 275 4.79 1.56 -29.75
N THR A 276 5.89 1.41 -29.01
CA THR A 276 7.20 2.01 -29.29
C THR A 276 8.23 0.89 -29.24
N LYS A 277 8.91 0.60 -30.36
CA LYS A 277 9.83 -0.54 -30.48
C LYS A 277 10.95 -0.44 -29.43
N GLY A 278 11.11 -1.50 -28.64
CA GLY A 278 12.12 -1.57 -27.57
C GLY A 278 11.72 -0.91 -26.25
N GLU A 279 10.62 -0.16 -26.20
CA GLU A 279 10.21 0.58 -24.99
C GLU A 279 8.86 0.12 -24.45
N THR A 280 7.81 0.13 -25.28
CA THR A 280 6.45 -0.17 -24.84
C THR A 280 5.71 -1.05 -25.84
N PHE A 281 4.92 -1.99 -25.34
CA PHE A 281 4.15 -2.91 -26.16
C PHE A 281 2.80 -3.22 -25.54
N LYS A 282 1.87 -3.70 -26.37
CA LYS A 282 0.54 -4.16 -25.93
C LYS A 282 0.45 -5.67 -26.10
N GLY A 283 0.29 -6.39 -25.00
CA GLY A 283 0.01 -7.83 -24.97
C GLY A 283 -1.50 -8.10 -24.95
N SER A 284 -1.94 -9.13 -25.66
CA SER A 284 -3.31 -9.64 -25.65
C SER A 284 -3.31 -11.06 -25.09
N ASN A 285 -4.01 -11.28 -23.98
CA ASN A 285 -3.95 -12.52 -23.21
C ASN A 285 -5.33 -13.16 -23.05
N ASN A 286 -5.34 -14.47 -22.81
CA ASN A 286 -6.54 -15.21 -22.46
C ASN A 286 -6.26 -16.31 -21.43
N ILE A 287 -7.22 -16.55 -20.54
CA ILE A 287 -7.26 -17.74 -19.68
C ILE A 287 -8.57 -18.46 -19.99
N GLY A 288 -8.47 -19.68 -20.52
CA GLY A 288 -9.63 -20.43 -20.99
C GLY A 288 -10.41 -19.72 -22.11
N PRO A 289 -11.64 -20.18 -22.40
CA PRO A 289 -12.45 -19.67 -23.50
C PRO A 289 -13.10 -18.31 -23.20
N PHE A 290 -13.32 -17.96 -21.92
CA PHE A 290 -14.18 -16.83 -21.52
C PHE A 290 -13.45 -15.62 -20.95
N TYR A 291 -12.17 -15.72 -20.58
CA TYR A 291 -11.44 -14.62 -19.97
C TYR A 291 -10.36 -14.08 -20.91
N ARG A 292 -10.51 -12.83 -21.36
CA ARG A 292 -9.59 -12.14 -22.28
C ARG A 292 -9.31 -10.73 -21.79
N TRP A 293 -8.06 -10.30 -21.91
CA TRP A 293 -7.67 -8.93 -21.57
C TRP A 293 -6.49 -8.47 -22.40
N SER A 294 -6.24 -7.16 -22.41
CA SER A 294 -5.00 -6.58 -22.95
C SER A 294 -4.30 -5.76 -21.89
N THR A 295 -2.97 -5.76 -21.95
CA THR A 295 -2.11 -5.01 -21.02
C THR A 295 -1.06 -4.24 -21.79
N THR A 296 -0.85 -2.98 -21.40
CA THR A 296 0.27 -2.18 -21.88
C THR A 296 1.46 -2.42 -20.96
N CYS A 297 2.57 -2.85 -21.54
CA CYS A 297 3.80 -3.21 -20.87
C CYS A 297 4.90 -2.21 -21.22
N ARG A 298 5.83 -1.99 -20.30
CA ARG A 298 7.05 -1.18 -20.50
C ARG A 298 8.27 -2.05 -20.29
N VAL A 299 9.16 -2.10 -21.27
CA VAL A 299 10.50 -2.71 -21.13
C VAL A 299 11.29 -1.88 -20.13
N VAL A 300 11.83 -2.56 -19.12
CA VAL A 300 12.63 -1.93 -18.05
C VAL A 300 14.08 -2.39 -18.08
N GLU A 301 14.36 -3.51 -18.75
CA GLU A 301 15.72 -4.02 -18.95
C GLU A 301 15.80 -4.81 -20.25
N ASN A 302 16.85 -4.59 -21.01
CA ASN A 302 17.15 -5.36 -22.21
C ASN A 302 18.68 -5.43 -22.40
N GLN A 303 19.30 -6.46 -21.82
CA GLN A 303 20.74 -6.70 -21.95
C GLN A 303 20.95 -7.96 -22.80
N PRO A 304 21.48 -7.83 -24.03
CA PRO A 304 21.76 -8.96 -24.91
C PRO A 304 22.52 -10.09 -24.19
N GLY A 305 22.01 -11.31 -24.32
CA GLY A 305 22.60 -12.52 -23.73
C GLY A 305 22.59 -12.60 -22.21
N ARG A 306 22.02 -11.62 -21.50
CA ARG A 306 22.02 -11.56 -20.03
C ARG A 306 20.64 -11.49 -19.43
N SER A 307 19.81 -10.54 -19.89
CA SER A 307 18.51 -10.33 -19.28
C SER A 307 17.52 -9.60 -20.20
N PHE A 308 16.24 -9.88 -19.97
CA PHE A 308 15.14 -9.12 -20.55
C PHE A 308 14.04 -8.98 -19.51
N ALA A 309 13.57 -7.76 -19.24
CA ALA A 309 12.54 -7.52 -18.26
C ALA A 309 11.55 -6.44 -18.72
N PHE A 310 10.30 -6.60 -18.28
CA PHE A 310 9.24 -5.62 -18.51
C PHE A 310 8.28 -5.56 -17.31
N SER A 311 7.65 -4.40 -17.15
CA SER A 311 6.66 -4.15 -16.12
C SER A 311 5.31 -3.81 -16.74
N VAL A 312 4.25 -4.10 -16.00
CA VAL A 312 2.87 -3.72 -16.32
C VAL A 312 2.39 -2.84 -15.18
N ALA A 313 2.01 -1.61 -15.52
CA ALA A 313 1.43 -0.69 -14.56
C ALA A 313 0.04 -1.15 -14.07
N TRP A 314 -0.62 -0.32 -13.26
CA TRP A 314 -1.99 -0.56 -12.80
C TRP A 314 -2.94 -0.86 -13.98
N PRO A 315 -3.85 -1.85 -13.87
CA PRO A 315 -4.25 -2.62 -12.68
C PRO A 315 -3.54 -3.96 -12.49
N SER A 316 -2.65 -4.38 -13.41
CA SER A 316 -1.99 -5.69 -13.30
C SER A 316 -0.88 -5.69 -12.25
N GLN A 317 -0.05 -4.64 -12.27
CA GLN A 317 1.08 -4.44 -11.34
C GLN A 317 2.01 -5.66 -11.29
N THR A 318 2.43 -6.13 -12.45
CA THR A 318 3.27 -7.33 -12.61
C THR A 318 4.62 -6.96 -13.21
N TYR A 319 5.69 -7.54 -12.69
CA TYR A 319 7.05 -7.47 -13.19
C TYR A 319 7.47 -8.84 -13.70
N TRP A 320 8.00 -8.89 -14.92
CA TRP A 320 8.47 -10.11 -15.57
C TRP A 320 9.94 -9.94 -15.92
N ARG A 321 10.72 -11.01 -15.69
CA ARG A 321 12.15 -11.04 -15.97
C ARG A 321 12.58 -12.41 -16.48
N TYR A 322 13.43 -12.39 -17.49
CA TYR A 322 14.20 -13.52 -17.98
C TYR A 322 15.68 -13.25 -17.72
N ASP A 323 16.34 -14.18 -17.06
CA ASP A 323 17.79 -14.19 -16.89
C ASP A 323 18.39 -15.34 -17.70
N PHE A 324 19.47 -15.04 -18.42
CA PHE A 324 20.18 -15.98 -19.28
C PHE A 324 21.57 -16.22 -18.69
N THR A 325 21.80 -17.41 -18.15
CA THR A 325 23.09 -17.79 -17.55
C THR A 325 23.74 -18.89 -18.40
N PRO A 326 24.82 -18.58 -19.14
CA PRO A 326 25.57 -19.61 -19.87
C PRO A 326 26.06 -20.72 -18.93
N VAL A 327 25.91 -21.97 -19.37
CA VAL A 327 26.36 -23.16 -18.63
C VAL A 327 26.92 -24.20 -19.61
N ASP A 328 27.63 -25.20 -19.12
CA ASP A 328 28.07 -26.32 -19.95
C ASP A 328 26.85 -27.01 -20.59
N GLY A 329 26.86 -27.11 -21.92
CA GLY A 329 25.75 -27.69 -22.69
C GLY A 329 24.64 -26.71 -23.09
N GLY A 330 24.76 -25.41 -22.80
CA GLY A 330 23.83 -24.39 -23.31
C GLY A 330 23.67 -23.17 -22.41
N THR A 331 22.41 -22.82 -22.09
CA THR A 331 22.07 -21.68 -21.25
C THR A 331 20.95 -22.06 -20.30
N THR A 332 21.12 -21.77 -19.01
CA THR A 332 20.02 -21.80 -18.04
C THR A 332 19.22 -20.51 -18.17
N VAL A 333 17.96 -20.65 -18.60
CA VAL A 333 16.99 -19.57 -18.67
C VAL A 333 16.14 -19.61 -17.41
N THR A 334 16.09 -18.49 -16.69
CA THR A 334 15.25 -18.34 -15.50
C THR A 334 14.18 -17.30 -15.76
N GLU A 335 12.92 -17.72 -15.72
CA GLU A 335 11.76 -16.85 -15.83
C GLU A 335 11.23 -16.54 -14.42
N THR A 336 11.10 -15.26 -14.10
CA THR A 336 10.57 -14.77 -12.83
C THR A 336 9.41 -13.83 -13.08
N MET A 337 8.29 -14.09 -12.41
CA MET A 337 7.14 -13.19 -12.35
C MET A 337 6.95 -12.74 -10.91
N ARG A 338 6.91 -11.43 -10.70
CA ARG A 338 6.60 -10.80 -9.41
C ARG A 338 5.36 -9.95 -9.57
N LYS A 339 4.51 -9.96 -8.54
CA LYS A 339 3.39 -9.03 -8.44
C LYS A 339 3.54 -8.21 -7.17
N SER A 340 3.48 -6.88 -7.29
CA SER A 340 3.63 -5.97 -6.15
C SER A 340 2.38 -5.93 -5.26
N ASP A 341 1.20 -6.23 -5.82
CA ASP A 341 -0.08 -6.23 -5.09
C ASP A 341 -0.75 -7.60 -5.11
N ALA A 342 -1.41 -7.96 -4.01
CA ALA A 342 -2.39 -9.04 -3.99
C ALA A 342 -3.51 -8.76 -5.02
N GLN A 343 -3.85 -9.76 -5.83
CA GLN A 343 -4.86 -9.58 -6.87
C GLN A 343 -6.24 -9.26 -6.28
N MET A 344 -6.93 -8.28 -6.87
CA MET A 344 -8.25 -7.84 -6.40
C MET A 344 -9.22 -9.03 -6.26
N ALA A 345 -9.96 -9.08 -5.15
CA ALA A 345 -10.89 -10.17 -4.83
C ALA A 345 -11.89 -10.52 -5.96
N PRO A 346 -12.47 -9.56 -6.71
CA PRO A 346 -13.35 -9.87 -7.85
C PRO A 346 -12.63 -10.61 -8.98
N VAL A 347 -11.36 -10.27 -9.23
CA VAL A 347 -10.54 -10.93 -10.27
C VAL A 347 -10.16 -12.34 -9.82
N ARG A 348 -9.82 -12.52 -8.54
CA ARG A 348 -9.58 -13.84 -7.96
C ARG A 348 -10.81 -14.74 -8.08
N TRP A 349 -12.00 -14.21 -7.79
CA TRP A 349 -13.26 -14.96 -7.90
C TRP A 349 -13.57 -15.37 -9.35
N VAL A 350 -13.43 -14.45 -10.32
CA VAL A 350 -13.59 -14.77 -11.74
C VAL A 350 -12.57 -15.82 -12.19
N GLN A 351 -11.30 -15.70 -11.78
CA GLN A 351 -10.25 -16.66 -12.12
C GLN A 351 -10.49 -18.05 -11.52
N SER A 352 -10.94 -18.12 -10.26
CA SER A 352 -11.34 -19.38 -9.63
C SER A 352 -12.56 -19.99 -10.32
N ALA A 353 -13.53 -19.18 -10.75
CA ALA A 353 -14.73 -19.65 -11.48
C ALA A 353 -14.41 -20.15 -12.91
N VAL A 354 -13.32 -19.68 -13.54
CA VAL A 354 -12.84 -20.19 -14.84
C VAL A 354 -11.77 -21.27 -14.73
N GLY A 355 -11.59 -21.87 -13.55
CA GLY A 355 -10.75 -23.07 -13.36
C GLY A 355 -9.31 -22.81 -12.88
N VAL A 356 -9.01 -21.65 -12.30
CA VAL A 356 -7.71 -21.35 -11.66
C VAL A 356 -7.91 -21.20 -10.14
N PRO A 357 -8.08 -22.31 -9.38
CA PRO A 357 -8.22 -22.27 -7.92
C PRO A 357 -6.88 -21.98 -7.23
N ASP A 358 -5.76 -22.46 -7.79
CA ASP A 358 -4.39 -22.15 -7.35
C ASP A 358 -3.63 -21.38 -8.44
N ARG A 359 -3.49 -20.08 -8.22
CA ARG A 359 -2.84 -19.18 -9.17
C ARG A 359 -1.32 -19.38 -9.23
N THR A 360 -0.68 -19.76 -8.13
CA THR A 360 0.77 -20.03 -8.09
C THR A 360 1.10 -21.27 -8.91
N ALA A 361 0.32 -22.33 -8.74
CA ALA A 361 0.47 -23.56 -9.53
C ALA A 361 0.20 -23.31 -11.02
N HIS A 362 -0.85 -22.54 -11.35
CA HIS A 362 -1.17 -22.19 -12.73
C HIS A 362 -0.06 -21.39 -13.41
N LEU A 363 0.44 -20.33 -12.76
CA LEU A 363 1.56 -19.54 -13.27
C LEU A 363 2.82 -20.37 -13.44
N ARG A 364 3.15 -21.23 -12.46
CA ARG A 364 4.31 -22.12 -12.56
C ARG A 364 4.19 -23.07 -13.76
N ALA A 365 3.01 -23.65 -13.98
CA ALA A 365 2.76 -24.50 -15.14
C ALA A 365 2.86 -23.72 -16.46
N GLY A 366 2.28 -22.52 -16.52
CA GLY A 366 2.35 -21.65 -17.69
C GLY A 366 3.78 -21.23 -18.04
N MET A 367 4.54 -20.77 -17.05
CA MET A 367 5.95 -20.37 -17.21
C MET A 367 6.84 -21.58 -17.59
N THR A 368 6.58 -22.75 -17.01
CA THR A 368 7.29 -23.98 -17.41
C THR A 368 7.05 -24.29 -18.89
N ALA A 369 5.78 -24.21 -19.34
CA ALA A 369 5.43 -24.39 -20.75
C ALA A 369 6.06 -23.33 -21.66
N THR A 370 6.21 -22.07 -21.19
CA THR A 370 6.94 -21.02 -21.92
C THR A 370 8.39 -21.43 -22.18
N LEU A 371 9.09 -21.90 -21.15
CA LEU A 371 10.48 -22.36 -21.28
C LEU A 371 10.61 -23.62 -22.14
N ASP A 372 9.61 -24.51 -22.11
CA ASP A 372 9.55 -25.68 -22.99
C ASP A 372 9.43 -25.26 -24.47
N ARG A 373 8.48 -24.37 -24.80
CA ARG A 373 8.31 -23.87 -26.17
C ARG A 373 9.49 -23.05 -26.65
N LEU A 374 10.14 -22.30 -25.76
CA LEU A 374 11.38 -21.60 -26.08
C LEU A 374 12.47 -22.58 -26.52
N ALA A 375 12.60 -23.73 -25.84
CA ALA A 375 13.54 -24.78 -26.24
C ALA A 375 13.17 -25.35 -27.63
N ASP A 376 11.90 -25.62 -27.89
CA ASP A 376 11.43 -26.14 -29.19
C ASP A 376 11.65 -25.16 -30.35
N VAL A 377 11.41 -23.87 -30.12
CA VAL A 377 11.69 -22.80 -31.09
C VAL A 377 13.20 -22.72 -31.36
N ALA A 378 14.01 -22.67 -30.31
CA ALA A 378 15.47 -22.61 -30.45
C ALA A 378 16.03 -23.82 -31.20
N ALA A 379 15.49 -25.02 -30.96
CA ALA A 379 15.88 -26.23 -31.67
C ALA A 379 15.49 -26.19 -33.15
N ARG A 380 14.26 -25.77 -33.48
CA ARG A 380 13.78 -25.71 -34.88
C ARG A 380 14.54 -24.75 -35.75
N GLU A 381 14.94 -23.60 -35.21
CA GLU A 381 15.72 -22.60 -35.94
C GLU A 381 17.22 -22.96 -36.02
N SER A 382 17.66 -24.04 -35.35
CA SER A 382 19.06 -24.51 -35.39
C SER A 382 19.32 -25.41 -36.59
N ASN A 383 18.25 -25.93 -37.19
CA ASN A 383 18.24 -26.61 -38.49
C ASN A 383 17.90 -25.62 -39.59
#